data_AF-A0A1H1JDX7-F1
#
_entry.id   AF-A0A1H1JDX7-F1
#
_cell.length_a   1.000
_cell.length_b   1.000
_cell.length_c   1.000
_cell.angle_alpha   90.00
_cell.angle_beta   90.00
_cell.angle_gamma   90.00
#
_symmetry.space_group_name_H-M   'P 1'
#
loop_
_entity.id
_entity.type
_entity.pdbx_description
1 polymer ?
#
loop_
_entity_poly.entity_id
_entity_poly.type
_entity_poly.pdbx_seq_one_letter_code
_entity_poly.pdbx_strand_id
1 'polypeptide(L)'
;MKRPMESSRRGRIFPSGILRAALAVASGVFMVSANADAQTRAITIVSGTYGENCGAPRGNLTRELERHCNGRETCDYALPGLHKGGTTMACPRDFHAEWHCDHADFHTAALGPGAKSGDTLVLGCVESRGAGK
;
A
#
# COMPACT_ATOMS: atom_id res chain seq x y z
N MET A 1 -23.39 21.93 -54.37
CA MET A 1 -23.85 22.88 -53.33
C MET A 1 -22.69 23.74 -52.87
N LYS A 2 -22.97 24.99 -52.52
CA LYS A 2 -22.12 26.18 -52.65
C LYS A 2 -21.11 26.33 -51.48
N ARG A 3 -19.90 26.83 -51.77
CA ARG A 3 -19.00 27.44 -50.76
C ARG A 3 -19.58 28.79 -50.32
N PRO A 4 -19.50 29.12 -49.03
CA PRO A 4 -18.82 30.36 -48.58
C PRO A 4 -18.07 30.11 -47.24
N MET A 5 -17.29 30.98 -46.59
CA MET A 5 -16.67 32.28 -46.86
C MET A 5 -15.92 32.65 -45.57
N GLU A 6 -14.74 33.25 -45.73
CA GLU A 6 -14.00 34.05 -44.76
C GLU A 6 -14.90 34.99 -43.94
N SER A 7 -14.62 35.22 -42.64
CA SER A 7 -14.80 36.57 -42.05
C SER A 7 -14.19 36.72 -40.66
N SER A 8 -13.02 37.36 -40.65
CA SER A 8 -12.53 38.35 -39.70
C SER A 8 -13.59 38.94 -38.74
N ARG A 9 -13.42 38.80 -37.42
CA ARG A 9 -13.94 39.77 -36.45
C ARG A 9 -12.79 40.52 -35.79
N ARG A 10 -12.57 41.69 -36.36
CA ARG A 10 -11.84 42.83 -35.81
C ARG A 10 -12.76 43.53 -34.80
N GLY A 11 -12.28 43.75 -33.58
CA GLY A 11 -12.93 44.57 -32.58
C GLY A 11 -11.88 45.21 -31.65
N ARG A 12 -11.35 46.36 -32.08
CA ARG A 12 -10.64 47.33 -31.21
C ARG A 12 -11.69 48.01 -30.31
N ILE A 13 -11.32 48.53 -29.14
CA ILE A 13 -11.17 49.97 -28.86
C ILE A 13 -10.61 50.17 -27.43
N PHE A 14 -9.65 51.09 -27.34
CA PHE A 14 -8.96 51.68 -26.17
C PHE A 14 -9.87 52.64 -25.36
N PRO A 15 -9.54 53.01 -24.10
CA PRO A 15 -8.67 54.18 -23.83
C PRO A 15 -7.64 53.91 -22.71
N SER A 16 -6.36 54.20 -22.92
CA SER A 16 -5.69 55.48 -22.56
C SER A 16 -5.88 55.89 -21.09
N GLY A 17 -4.81 55.78 -20.31
CA GLY A 17 -4.73 56.36 -18.97
C GLY A 17 -3.50 55.87 -18.19
N ILE A 18 -2.35 56.47 -18.47
CA ILE A 18 -1.11 56.28 -17.71
C ILE A 18 -1.30 56.89 -16.31
N LEU A 19 -1.17 56.09 -15.24
CA LEU A 19 -0.67 56.61 -13.96
C LEU A 19 0.44 55.71 -13.44
N ARG A 20 1.46 56.37 -12.91
CA ARG A 20 2.84 55.92 -12.80
C ARG A 20 3.08 54.98 -11.62
N ALA A 21 4.02 54.06 -11.87
CA ALA A 21 5.11 53.64 -11.00
C ALA A 21 4.81 53.06 -9.60
N ALA A 22 5.14 51.76 -9.52
CA ALA A 22 5.99 51.13 -8.52
C ALA A 22 5.53 51.11 -7.05
N LEU A 23 5.29 49.89 -6.54
CA LEU A 23 6.08 49.31 -5.45
C LEU A 23 5.88 47.80 -5.42
N ALA A 24 7.01 47.09 -5.42
CA ALA A 24 7.11 45.64 -5.39
C ALA A 24 6.49 45.07 -4.11
N VAL A 25 5.66 44.05 -4.25
CA VAL A 25 5.64 42.96 -3.29
C VAL A 25 5.76 41.68 -4.11
N ALA A 26 7.01 41.24 -4.28
CA ALA A 26 7.29 39.89 -4.75
C ALA A 26 6.88 38.93 -3.61
N SER A 27 5.57 38.71 -3.45
CA SER A 27 5.04 37.70 -2.55
C SER A 27 5.21 36.34 -3.22
N GLY A 28 6.44 35.84 -3.24
CA GLY A 28 6.75 34.46 -3.57
C GLY A 28 6.22 33.57 -2.45
N VAL A 29 4.91 33.29 -2.45
CA VAL A 29 4.35 32.21 -1.64
C VAL A 29 4.70 30.92 -2.38
N PHE A 30 5.88 30.37 -2.11
CA PHE A 30 6.18 28.99 -2.44
C PHE A 30 5.31 28.12 -1.53
N MET A 31 4.13 27.73 -1.97
CA MET A 31 3.41 26.62 -1.36
C MET A 31 4.28 25.37 -1.52
N VAL A 32 4.97 24.98 -0.46
CA VAL A 32 5.62 23.67 -0.36
C VAL A 32 4.48 22.65 -0.30
N SER A 33 4.16 22.06 -1.44
CA SER A 33 3.37 20.84 -1.49
C SER A 33 4.20 19.76 -0.81
N ALA A 34 3.91 19.47 0.45
CA ALA A 34 4.32 18.23 1.06
C ALA A 34 3.59 17.12 0.31
N ASN A 35 4.20 16.64 -0.78
CA ASN A 35 3.94 15.29 -1.23
C ASN A 35 4.40 14.43 -0.06
N ALA A 36 3.47 14.07 0.82
CA ALA A 36 3.63 12.83 1.54
C ALA A 36 3.76 11.80 0.42
N ASP A 37 4.99 11.44 0.12
CA ASP A 37 5.28 10.24 -0.62
C ASP A 37 4.60 9.18 0.25
N ALA A 38 3.36 8.84 -0.10
CA ALA A 38 2.87 7.50 0.13
C ALA A 38 3.79 6.65 -0.75
N GLN A 39 5.04 6.51 -0.29
CA GLN A 39 6.01 5.64 -0.87
C GLN A 39 5.29 4.32 -0.84
N THR A 40 4.93 3.80 -2.01
CA THR A 40 4.14 2.59 -2.15
C THR A 40 4.94 1.48 -1.49
N ARG A 41 4.72 1.27 -0.20
CA ARG A 41 5.54 0.37 0.61
C ARG A 41 5.15 -1.04 0.24
N ALA A 42 6.05 -1.73 -0.44
CA ALA A 42 5.78 -3.08 -0.90
C ALA A 42 6.09 -4.09 0.20
N ILE A 43 5.14 -5.00 0.44
CA ILE A 43 5.36 -6.17 1.27
C ILE A 43 6.41 -7.04 0.60
N THR A 44 7.40 -7.45 1.39
CA THR A 44 8.35 -8.51 1.05
C THR A 44 8.36 -9.51 2.20
N ILE A 45 7.93 -10.73 1.91
CA ILE A 45 7.87 -11.81 2.90
C ILE A 45 9.29 -12.27 3.25
N VAL A 46 9.52 -12.48 4.55
CA VAL A 46 10.74 -13.08 5.09
C VAL A 46 10.51 -14.55 5.41
N SER A 47 9.40 -14.85 6.09
CA SER A 47 9.06 -16.21 6.51
C SER A 47 7.55 -16.36 6.70
N GLY A 48 7.04 -17.53 6.36
CA GLY A 48 5.69 -17.97 6.68
C GLY A 48 5.71 -19.40 7.18
N THR A 49 5.38 -19.61 8.45
CA THR A 49 5.40 -20.93 9.10
C THR A 49 4.03 -21.27 9.68
N TYR A 50 3.48 -22.42 9.30
CA TYR A 50 2.24 -22.95 9.85
C TYR A 50 2.48 -24.20 10.69
N GLY A 51 2.15 -24.13 11.98
CA GLY A 51 2.21 -25.22 12.94
C GLY A 51 3.61 -25.48 13.47
N GLU A 52 4.41 -24.44 13.65
CA GLU A 52 5.76 -24.57 14.24
C GLU A 52 5.67 -25.19 15.64
N ASN A 53 4.67 -24.75 16.41
CA ASN A 53 4.35 -25.31 17.72
C ASN A 53 3.99 -26.81 17.70
N CYS A 54 3.67 -27.34 16.53
CA CYS A 54 3.30 -28.73 16.30
C CYS A 54 4.39 -29.51 15.54
N GLY A 55 5.61 -28.96 15.43
CA GLY A 55 6.75 -29.59 14.76
C GLY A 55 6.73 -29.49 13.24
N ALA A 56 5.94 -28.58 12.66
CA ALA A 56 6.04 -28.29 11.24
C ALA A 56 7.40 -27.64 10.92
N PRO A 57 7.97 -27.90 9.73
CA PRO A 57 9.21 -27.24 9.32
C PRO A 57 8.99 -25.74 9.16
N ARG A 58 9.94 -24.94 9.68
CA ARG A 58 9.95 -23.49 9.50
C ARG A 58 9.95 -23.13 8.02
N GLY A 59 9.13 -22.16 7.66
CA GLY A 59 9.02 -21.66 6.29
C GLY A 59 8.27 -22.57 5.32
N ASN A 60 7.45 -23.51 5.82
CA ASN A 60 6.62 -24.39 4.98
C ASN A 60 5.63 -23.65 4.08
N LEU A 61 5.20 -22.44 4.48
CA LEU A 61 4.31 -21.58 3.68
C LEU A 61 4.99 -20.34 3.11
N THR A 62 6.30 -20.12 3.35
CA THR A 62 7.01 -18.92 2.87
C THR A 62 6.82 -18.69 1.38
N ARG A 63 7.07 -19.71 0.55
CA ARG A 63 6.96 -19.59 -0.92
C ARG A 63 5.55 -19.31 -1.41
N GLU A 64 4.55 -19.78 -0.68
CA GLU A 64 3.16 -19.51 -1.05
C GLU A 64 2.77 -18.08 -0.67
N LEU A 65 3.14 -17.68 0.55
CA LEU A 65 2.91 -16.33 1.07
C LEU A 65 3.62 -15.28 0.21
N GLU A 66 4.87 -15.53 -0.20
CA GLU A 66 5.63 -14.70 -1.13
C GLU A 66 4.88 -14.49 -2.45
N ARG A 67 4.38 -15.57 -3.06
CA ARG A 67 3.67 -15.50 -4.35
C ARG A 67 2.37 -14.71 -4.23
N HIS A 68 1.70 -14.76 -3.08
CA HIS A 68 0.43 -14.09 -2.88
C HIS A 68 0.59 -12.62 -2.51
N CYS A 69 1.57 -12.30 -1.66
CA CYS A 69 1.69 -11.00 -1.01
C CYS A 69 2.85 -10.12 -1.47
N ASN A 70 3.91 -10.65 -2.07
CA ASN A 70 5.04 -9.82 -2.47
C ASN A 70 4.63 -8.75 -3.49
N GLY A 71 5.10 -7.52 -3.30
CA GLY A 71 4.81 -6.38 -4.19
C GLY A 71 3.45 -5.70 -3.94
N ARG A 72 2.70 -6.13 -2.91
CA ARG A 72 1.43 -5.48 -2.52
C ARG A 72 1.64 -4.57 -1.32
N GLU A 73 0.81 -3.54 -1.18
CA GLU A 73 0.78 -2.70 0.03
C GLU A 73 -0.06 -3.33 1.17
N THR A 74 -1.05 -4.14 0.80
CA THR A 74 -1.91 -4.87 1.73
C THR A 74 -2.28 -6.21 1.10
N CYS A 75 -2.29 -7.27 1.91
CA CYS A 75 -2.52 -8.63 1.45
C CYS A 75 -3.34 -9.41 2.48
N ASP A 76 -4.53 -9.84 2.05
CA ASP A 76 -5.34 -10.80 2.79
C ASP A 76 -4.92 -12.21 2.39
N TYR A 77 -4.24 -12.91 3.30
CA TYR A 77 -3.82 -14.28 3.09
C TYR A 77 -4.72 -15.22 3.90
N ALA A 78 -5.64 -15.90 3.23
CA ALA A 78 -6.44 -16.96 3.84
C ALA A 78 -5.61 -18.24 3.94
N LEU A 79 -5.56 -18.83 5.14
CA LEU A 79 -4.84 -20.07 5.35
C LEU A 79 -5.36 -21.16 4.40
N PRO A 80 -4.49 -21.74 3.55
CA PRO A 80 -4.89 -22.79 2.62
C PRO A 80 -5.44 -23.98 3.40
N GLY A 81 -6.40 -24.66 2.81
CA GLY A 81 -7.01 -25.86 3.39
C GLY A 81 -6.01 -27.00 3.48
N LEU A 82 -5.15 -26.99 4.50
CA LEU A 82 -4.20 -28.06 4.76
C LEU A 82 -4.98 -29.26 5.28
N HIS A 83 -5.40 -30.12 4.35
CA HIS A 83 -6.16 -31.33 4.65
C HIS A 83 -5.40 -32.20 5.65
N LYS A 84 -6.11 -32.52 6.74
CA LYS A 84 -5.81 -33.51 7.77
C LYS A 84 -5.53 -34.88 7.15
N GLY A 85 -4.31 -35.10 6.68
CA GLY A 85 -3.80 -36.42 6.27
C GLY A 85 -3.16 -37.19 7.43
N GLY A 86 -3.70 -37.06 8.65
CA GLY A 86 -3.17 -37.76 9.83
C GLY A 86 -3.97 -37.38 11.07
N THR A 87 -4.44 -38.42 11.78
CA THR A 87 -5.21 -38.41 13.04
C THR A 87 -5.39 -37.05 13.71
N THR A 88 -6.63 -36.60 13.67
CA THR A 88 -7.08 -35.26 13.98
C THR A 88 -7.23 -35.00 15.48
N MET A 89 -6.17 -35.12 16.29
CA MET A 89 -6.35 -34.94 17.75
C MET A 89 -5.24 -34.33 18.62
N ALA A 90 -4.03 -33.97 18.16
CA ALA A 90 -2.97 -33.64 19.14
C ALA A 90 -2.50 -32.19 19.24
N CYS A 91 -2.60 -31.34 18.22
CA CYS A 91 -1.93 -30.04 18.29
C CYS A 91 -2.66 -28.91 17.55
N PRO A 92 -3.16 -27.89 18.28
CA PRO A 92 -3.73 -26.69 17.68
C PRO A 92 -2.61 -25.86 17.05
N ARG A 93 -2.50 -25.87 15.73
CA ARG A 93 -1.41 -25.24 14.98
C ARG A 93 -1.51 -23.72 15.04
N ASP A 94 -0.37 -23.06 15.24
CA ASP A 94 -0.22 -21.62 15.05
C ASP A 94 0.11 -21.29 13.59
N PHE A 95 0.02 -20.01 13.24
CA PHE A 95 0.59 -19.49 12.01
C PHE A 95 1.40 -18.26 12.35
N HIS A 96 2.63 -18.18 11.87
CA HIS A 96 3.51 -17.02 12.03
C HIS A 96 3.97 -16.55 10.67
N ALA A 97 3.81 -15.25 10.40
CA ALA A 97 4.31 -14.61 9.21
C ALA A 97 5.15 -13.39 9.57
N GLU A 98 6.25 -13.25 8.87
CA GLU A 98 7.20 -12.16 9.00
C GLU A 98 7.40 -11.54 7.63
N TRP A 99 7.33 -10.22 7.58
CA TRP A 99 7.53 -9.47 6.35
C TRP A 99 8.20 -8.15 6.66
N HIS A 100 8.81 -7.56 5.64
CA HIS A 100 9.26 -6.18 5.69
C HIS A 100 8.54 -5.34 4.65
N CYS A 101 8.45 -4.05 4.94
CA CYS A 101 7.96 -3.03 4.03
C CYS A 101 9.17 -2.30 3.45
N ASP A 102 9.44 -2.54 2.17
CA ASP A 102 10.67 -2.11 1.49
C ASP A 102 11.93 -2.35 2.32
N HIS A 103 12.86 -1.38 2.43
CA HIS A 103 14.14 -1.58 3.10
C HIS A 103 14.13 -1.20 4.60
N ALA A 104 12.99 -0.87 5.19
CA ALA A 104 12.96 -0.14 6.46
C ALA A 104 12.21 -0.84 7.60
N ASP A 105 10.97 -1.27 7.38
CA ASP A 105 10.12 -1.70 8.49
C ASP A 105 9.94 -3.22 8.50
N PHE A 106 10.23 -3.85 9.64
CA PHE A 106 9.97 -5.27 9.86
C PHE A 106 8.68 -5.45 10.66
N HIS A 107 7.84 -6.35 10.19
CA HIS A 107 6.53 -6.64 10.74
C HIS A 107 6.38 -8.14 10.97
N THR A 108 5.64 -8.47 12.02
CA THR A 108 5.22 -9.84 12.32
C THR A 108 3.74 -9.86 12.64
N ALA A 109 3.08 -10.93 12.22
CA ALA A 109 1.73 -11.25 12.65
C ALA A 109 1.58 -12.75 12.81
N ALA A 110 0.71 -13.12 13.73
CA ALA A 110 0.47 -14.51 14.06
C ALA A 110 -1.01 -14.79 14.26
N LEU A 111 -1.44 -15.97 13.82
CA LEU A 111 -2.68 -16.58 14.25
C LEU A 111 -2.36 -17.55 15.39
N GLY A 112 -3.13 -17.43 16.47
CA GLY A 112 -2.92 -18.26 17.65
C GLY A 112 -3.16 -19.75 17.39
N PRO A 113 -2.81 -20.61 18.37
CA PRO A 113 -3.04 -22.05 18.29
C PRO A 113 -4.51 -22.37 17.96
N GLY A 114 -4.72 -23.14 16.91
CA GLY A 114 -6.05 -23.53 16.46
C GLY A 114 -6.52 -22.77 15.23
N ALA A 115 -5.62 -22.02 14.58
CA ALA A 115 -5.84 -21.40 13.28
C ALA A 115 -6.34 -22.44 12.27
N LYS A 116 -7.51 -22.17 11.70
CA LYS A 116 -8.25 -23.07 10.81
C LYS A 116 -8.08 -22.62 9.37
N SER A 117 -8.34 -23.55 8.46
CA SER A 117 -8.49 -23.25 7.04
C SER A 117 -9.50 -22.12 6.84
N GLY A 118 -9.12 -21.08 6.11
CA GLY A 118 -9.94 -19.89 5.89
C GLY A 118 -9.75 -18.76 6.90
N ASP A 119 -9.06 -18.99 8.02
CA ASP A 119 -8.62 -17.87 8.87
C ASP A 119 -7.69 -16.98 8.04
N THR A 120 -7.91 -15.67 8.09
CA THR A 120 -7.24 -14.71 7.24
C THR A 120 -6.23 -13.91 8.05
N LEU A 121 -4.99 -13.92 7.59
CA LEU A 121 -3.95 -13.03 8.08
C LEU A 121 -3.87 -11.83 7.15
N VAL A 122 -4.02 -10.62 7.71
CA VAL A 122 -3.90 -9.37 6.95
C VAL A 122 -2.49 -8.83 7.15
N LEU A 123 -1.72 -8.78 6.07
CA LEU A 123 -0.40 -8.15 6.03
C LEU A 123 -0.57 -6.77 5.41
N GLY A 124 0.14 -5.78 5.95
CA GLY A 124 0.03 -4.41 5.47
C GLY A 124 1.31 -3.64 5.69
N CYS A 125 1.56 -2.70 4.80
CA CYS A 125 2.64 -1.72 4.86
C CYS A 125 2.15 -0.29 4.96
N VAL A 126 0.87 -0.10 5.25
CA VAL A 126 0.32 1.21 5.59
C VAL A 126 1.03 1.73 6.84
N GLU A 127 1.54 2.96 6.79
CA GLU A 127 2.06 3.62 7.99
C GLU A 127 0.97 3.57 9.06
N SER A 128 1.16 2.74 10.09
CA SER A 128 0.48 2.95 11.35
C SER A 128 1.08 4.21 11.95
N ARG A 129 0.62 5.37 11.48
CA ARG A 129 0.68 6.60 12.28
C ARG A 129 -0.11 6.28 13.53
N GLY A 130 0.62 5.83 14.55
CA GLY A 130 0.08 5.21 15.75
C GLY A 130 -1.08 6.03 16.28
N ALA A 131 -2.09 5.35 16.81
CA ALA A 131 -3.26 5.97 17.44
C ALA A 131 -2.80 7.19 18.25
N GLY A 132 -3.17 8.38 17.77
CA GLY A 132 -2.76 9.65 18.34
C GLY A 132 -3.05 9.65 19.83
N LYS A 133 -2.02 9.96 20.63
CA LYS A 133 -2.18 10.23 22.05
C LYS A 133 -2.82 11.60 22.25
#